data_AF-A0A9E0LSM8-F1
#
_entry.id   AF-A0A9E0LSM8-F1
#
_cell.length_a   1.000
_cell.length_b   1.000
_cell.length_c   1.000
_cell.angle_alpha   90.00
_cell.angle_beta   90.00
_cell.angle_gamma   90.00
#
_symmetry.space_group_name_H-M   'P 1'
#
loop_
_entity.id
_entity.type
_entity.pdbx_description
1 polymer ?
#
loop_
_entity_poly.entity_id
_entity_poly.type
_entity_poly.pdbx_seq_one_letter_code
_entity_poly.pdbx_strand_id
1 'polypeptide(L)'
;MPSKSRSELHLQLSSHLSGYSDSALSALLQKATPMHEGVGGSSALFEIDGHKVFAKKIPLTDLERSSENFLSTSNLFHLPMFYQYRLGSAGFGAWRELAAHKLTTEWALSGKCSNFPLLFHWRVVECDKPHTMTAREVEDLNIAVEYWDDSQAVRQRLEGLHGASAHLVLFLQYIPLTLHDWLSFELNKDSASADAAVTHVESQFALVSSYFRDNGFVHFDAHFKNILCDGNLYYGDFGLALSSQFDLGQEEKDFLQRHHSYDRAVCIVSLIQSLMLCFYGKGRWIEHLTAICANDQLMTEKLTPLIESTIRRNAPIAFVLSDFYQQLQNETKSAVYPAKEIEQLLKEIDDGNN
;
A
#
# COMPACT_ATOMS: atom_id res chain seq x y z
N MET A 1 33.84 1.12 1.29
CA MET A 1 33.55 1.85 0.03
C MET A 1 32.57 2.96 0.35
N PRO A 2 32.64 4.16 -0.26
CA PRO A 2 31.60 5.16 -0.07
C PRO A 2 30.24 4.56 -0.49
N SER A 3 29.20 4.87 0.28
CA SER A 3 27.83 4.52 -0.06
C SER A 3 27.50 5.11 -1.43
N LYS A 4 27.12 4.27 -2.40
CA LYS A 4 26.58 4.75 -3.69
C LYS A 4 25.31 5.57 -3.43
N SER A 5 25.11 6.62 -4.21
CA SER A 5 23.82 7.32 -4.22
C SER A 5 22.71 6.40 -4.73
N ARG A 6 21.46 6.69 -4.36
CA ARG A 6 20.29 5.92 -4.84
C ARG A 6 20.19 5.90 -6.37
N SER A 7 20.55 7.00 -7.03
CA SER A 7 20.55 7.13 -8.50
C SER A 7 21.65 6.29 -9.16
N GLU A 8 22.86 6.25 -8.60
CA GLU A 8 23.95 5.39 -9.10
C GLU A 8 23.60 3.91 -8.93
N LEU A 9 23.03 3.54 -7.78
CA LEU A 9 22.58 2.18 -7.52
C LEU A 9 21.48 1.77 -8.50
N HIS A 10 20.52 2.66 -8.75
CA HIS A 10 19.48 2.44 -9.75
C HIS A 10 20.08 2.19 -11.14
N LEU A 11 20.99 3.05 -11.62
CA LEU A 11 21.62 2.87 -12.93
C LEU A 11 22.37 1.53 -13.03
N GLN A 12 23.16 1.18 -12.00
CA GLN A 12 23.89 -0.09 -11.99
C GLN A 12 22.94 -1.28 -12.04
N LEU A 13 21.97 -1.37 -11.14
CA LEU A 13 21.10 -2.54 -11.03
C LEU A 13 20.15 -2.65 -12.22
N SER A 14 19.65 -1.52 -12.75
CA SER A 14 18.85 -1.50 -13.98
C SER A 14 19.64 -2.03 -15.17
N SER A 15 20.91 -1.63 -15.30
CA SER A 15 21.80 -2.12 -16.36
C SER A 15 22.06 -3.62 -16.23
N HIS A 16 22.37 -4.11 -15.02
CA HIS A 16 22.57 -5.55 -14.79
C HIS A 16 21.31 -6.35 -15.10
N LEU A 17 20.16 -5.94 -14.57
CA LEU A 17 18.88 -6.62 -14.77
C LEU A 17 18.44 -6.65 -16.24
N SER A 18 18.66 -5.55 -16.98
CA SER A 18 18.32 -5.50 -18.41
C SER A 18 19.19 -6.42 -19.29
N GLY A 19 20.38 -6.81 -18.81
CA GLY A 19 21.24 -7.78 -19.49
C GLY A 19 20.83 -9.25 -19.34
N TYR A 20 19.87 -9.59 -18.48
CA TYR A 20 19.43 -10.97 -18.28
C TYR A 20 18.50 -11.47 -19.39
N SER A 21 18.76 -12.67 -19.93
CA SER A 21 17.77 -13.41 -20.73
C SER A 21 16.60 -13.91 -19.87
N ASP A 22 15.48 -14.30 -20.50
CA ASP A 22 14.29 -14.81 -19.75
C ASP A 22 14.66 -16.02 -18.92
N SER A 23 15.40 -16.96 -19.52
CA SER A 23 15.90 -18.15 -18.84
C SER A 23 16.78 -17.83 -17.65
N ALA A 24 17.68 -16.85 -17.76
CA ALA A 24 18.58 -16.47 -16.69
C ALA A 24 17.83 -15.78 -15.53
N LEU A 25 16.86 -14.93 -15.85
CA LEU A 25 16.01 -14.27 -14.86
C LEU A 25 15.11 -15.27 -14.12
N SER A 26 14.50 -16.22 -14.84
CA SER A 26 13.71 -17.30 -14.23
C SER A 26 14.55 -18.16 -13.29
N ALA A 27 15.77 -18.55 -13.70
CA ALA A 27 16.67 -19.31 -12.86
C ALA A 27 17.11 -18.53 -11.60
N LEU A 28 17.25 -17.21 -11.70
CA LEU A 28 17.53 -16.34 -10.56
C LEU A 28 16.36 -16.32 -9.58
N LEU A 29 15.13 -16.15 -10.09
CA LEU A 29 13.91 -16.10 -9.29
C LEU A 29 13.56 -17.44 -8.61
N GLN A 30 14.00 -18.57 -9.17
CA GLN A 30 13.84 -19.90 -8.55
C GLN A 30 14.78 -20.12 -7.37
N LYS A 31 15.95 -19.45 -7.35
CA LYS A 31 16.94 -19.53 -6.27
C LYS A 31 16.77 -18.45 -5.21
N ALA A 32 15.91 -17.46 -5.47
CA ALA A 32 15.65 -16.36 -4.57
C ALA A 32 14.96 -16.84 -3.29
N THR A 33 15.25 -16.18 -2.17
CA THR A 33 14.64 -16.48 -0.87
C THR A 33 13.19 -15.98 -0.86
N PRO A 34 12.17 -16.84 -0.66
CA PRO A 34 10.79 -16.40 -0.55
C PRO A 34 10.59 -15.45 0.64
N MET A 35 9.75 -14.43 0.47
CA MET A 35 9.49 -13.40 1.50
C MET A 35 8.02 -13.36 1.91
N HIS A 36 7.10 -13.18 0.96
CA HIS A 36 5.66 -13.07 1.21
C HIS A 36 4.84 -13.70 0.07
N GLU A 37 3.65 -14.18 0.39
CA GLU A 37 2.67 -14.72 -0.54
C GLU A 37 1.27 -14.28 -0.08
N GLY A 38 0.46 -13.80 -1.02
CA GLY A 38 -0.89 -13.30 -0.78
C GLY A 38 -1.68 -13.07 -2.07
N VAL A 39 -2.88 -12.49 -1.95
CA VAL A 39 -3.82 -12.29 -3.08
C VAL A 39 -3.21 -11.46 -4.22
N GLY A 40 -2.36 -10.48 -3.90
CA GLY A 40 -1.67 -9.64 -4.89
C GLY A 40 -0.42 -10.28 -5.52
N GLY A 41 -0.10 -11.53 -5.18
CA GLY A 41 1.04 -12.27 -5.69
C GLY A 41 2.05 -12.68 -4.62
N SER A 42 3.28 -12.93 -5.05
CA SER A 42 4.37 -13.39 -4.17
C SER A 42 5.60 -12.51 -4.28
N SER A 43 6.52 -12.62 -3.33
CA SER A 43 7.77 -11.88 -3.37
C SER A 43 8.95 -12.73 -2.96
N ALA A 44 10.12 -12.36 -3.48
CA ALA A 44 11.38 -13.01 -3.18
C ALA A 44 12.52 -11.99 -3.07
N LEU A 45 13.57 -12.38 -2.37
CA LEU A 45 14.77 -11.60 -2.15
C LEU A 45 15.97 -12.32 -2.75
N PHE A 46 16.79 -11.58 -3.49
CA PHE A 46 18.04 -12.10 -4.02
C PHE A 46 19.09 -10.98 -4.06
N GLU A 47 20.30 -11.31 -4.50
CA GLU A 47 21.44 -10.39 -4.50
C GLU A 47 22.06 -10.28 -5.89
N ILE A 48 22.42 -9.06 -6.31
CA ILE A 48 23.23 -8.77 -7.49
C ILE A 48 24.39 -7.88 -7.01
N ASP A 49 25.63 -8.29 -7.26
CA ASP A 49 26.84 -7.52 -6.90
C ASP A 49 26.88 -7.05 -5.43
N GLY A 50 26.42 -7.87 -4.47
CA GLY A 50 26.36 -7.48 -3.06
C GLY A 50 25.17 -6.59 -2.67
N HIS A 51 24.26 -6.30 -3.61
CA HIS A 51 23.06 -5.49 -3.36
C HIS A 51 21.80 -6.35 -3.35
N LYS A 52 21.03 -6.26 -2.27
CA LYS A 52 19.73 -6.91 -2.15
C LYS A 52 18.70 -6.29 -3.10
N VAL A 53 18.01 -7.13 -3.84
CA VAL A 53 16.93 -6.76 -4.76
C VAL A 53 15.67 -7.51 -4.35
N PHE A 54 14.59 -6.75 -4.16
CA PHE A 54 13.27 -7.29 -3.88
C PHE A 54 12.56 -7.57 -5.22
N ALA A 55 12.13 -8.80 -5.46
CA ALA A 55 11.28 -9.13 -6.59
C ALA A 55 9.84 -9.31 -6.13
N LYS A 56 8.93 -8.46 -6.61
CA LYS A 56 7.48 -8.69 -6.51
C LYS A 56 7.00 -9.40 -7.77
N LYS A 57 6.32 -10.53 -7.62
CA LYS A 57 5.71 -11.31 -8.70
C LYS A 57 4.20 -11.10 -8.65
N ILE A 58 3.66 -10.41 -9.64
CA ILE A 58 2.24 -10.12 -9.77
C ILE A 58 1.68 -11.05 -10.84
N PRO A 59 0.65 -11.87 -10.57
CA PRO A 59 0.05 -12.71 -11.60
C PRO A 59 -0.47 -11.84 -12.75
N LEU A 60 -0.15 -12.25 -13.98
CA LEU A 60 -0.51 -11.52 -15.19
C LEU A 60 -1.50 -12.37 -16.00
N THR A 61 -2.76 -11.92 -16.01
CA THR A 61 -3.86 -12.67 -16.63
C THR A 61 -3.75 -12.66 -18.16
N ASP A 62 -4.37 -13.64 -18.82
CA ASP A 62 -4.37 -13.69 -20.29
C ASP A 62 -5.06 -12.46 -20.91
N LEU A 63 -6.05 -11.89 -20.23
CA LEU A 63 -6.69 -10.63 -20.63
C LEU A 63 -5.67 -9.47 -20.65
N GLU A 64 -4.86 -9.34 -19.60
CA GLU A 64 -3.81 -8.32 -19.48
C GLU A 64 -2.64 -8.55 -20.45
N ARG A 65 -2.40 -9.80 -20.88
CA ARG A 65 -1.32 -10.17 -21.83
C ARG A 65 -1.68 -9.94 -23.29
N SER A 66 -2.96 -9.85 -23.62
CA SER A 66 -3.40 -9.62 -24.99
C SER A 66 -2.73 -8.36 -25.58
N SER A 67 -2.45 -8.39 -26.89
CA SER A 67 -1.71 -7.30 -27.57
C SER A 67 -2.38 -5.94 -27.45
N GLU A 68 -3.71 -5.92 -27.35
CA GLU A 68 -4.54 -4.72 -27.17
C GLU A 68 -4.46 -4.14 -25.75
N ASN A 69 -4.18 -4.96 -24.74
CA ASN A 69 -4.16 -4.57 -23.33
C ASN A 69 -2.75 -4.48 -22.73
N PHE A 70 -1.71 -4.74 -23.53
CA PHE A 70 -0.33 -4.67 -23.07
C PHE A 70 0.00 -3.26 -22.53
N LEU A 71 0.45 -3.19 -21.27
CA LEU A 71 0.70 -1.94 -20.53
C LEU A 71 -0.54 -1.04 -20.36
N SER A 72 -1.75 -1.55 -20.60
CA SER A 72 -2.98 -0.79 -20.40
C SER A 72 -3.22 -0.52 -18.92
N THR A 73 -3.52 0.74 -18.60
CA THR A 73 -3.92 1.15 -17.24
C THR A 73 -5.43 1.30 -17.11
N SER A 74 -6.20 0.83 -18.08
CA SER A 74 -7.66 0.82 -18.02
C SER A 74 -8.21 -0.24 -17.07
N ASN A 75 -9.46 -0.09 -16.63
CA ASN A 75 -10.16 -1.07 -15.81
C ASN A 75 -10.68 -2.22 -16.69
N LEU A 76 -9.79 -3.13 -17.07
CA LEU A 76 -10.06 -4.20 -18.04
C LEU A 76 -11.18 -5.16 -17.62
N PHE A 77 -11.35 -5.36 -16.32
CA PHE A 77 -12.36 -6.26 -15.76
C PHE A 77 -13.68 -5.56 -15.43
N HIS A 78 -13.78 -4.25 -15.68
CA HIS A 78 -14.92 -3.43 -15.26
C HIS A 78 -15.24 -3.57 -13.76
N LEU A 79 -14.18 -3.61 -12.94
CA LEU A 79 -14.30 -3.76 -11.50
C LEU A 79 -15.03 -2.56 -10.88
N PRO A 80 -15.94 -2.79 -9.93
CA PRO A 80 -16.63 -1.72 -9.22
C PRO A 80 -15.69 -0.96 -8.29
N MET A 81 -15.93 0.34 -8.07
CA MET A 81 -15.00 1.20 -7.32
C MET A 81 -14.79 0.81 -5.86
N PHE A 82 -15.77 0.16 -5.22
CA PHE A 82 -15.59 -0.34 -3.87
C PHE A 82 -14.47 -1.39 -3.76
N TYR A 83 -14.09 -2.02 -4.87
CA TYR A 83 -12.98 -2.96 -4.94
C TYR A 83 -11.61 -2.26 -4.91
N GLN A 84 -11.55 -0.93 -4.91
CA GLN A 84 -10.32 -0.15 -4.76
C GLN A 84 -9.87 -0.08 -3.28
N TYR A 85 -10.78 -0.29 -2.33
CA TYR A 85 -10.46 -0.23 -0.90
C TYR A 85 -9.71 -1.48 -0.42
N ARG A 86 -8.77 -1.29 0.50
CA ARG A 86 -7.90 -2.32 1.08
C ARG A 86 -8.61 -3.33 2.01
N LEU A 87 -9.58 -4.03 1.46
CA LEU A 87 -10.41 -5.03 2.16
C LEU A 87 -10.23 -6.43 1.56
N GLY A 88 -9.00 -6.75 1.15
CA GLY A 88 -8.67 -8.02 0.47
C GLY A 88 -8.88 -7.99 -1.04
N SER A 89 -8.99 -6.80 -1.64
CA SER A 89 -9.08 -6.63 -3.10
C SER A 89 -7.79 -7.00 -3.81
N ALA A 90 -7.90 -7.59 -4.99
CA ALA A 90 -6.78 -8.00 -5.84
C ALA A 90 -6.32 -6.96 -6.88
N GLY A 91 -6.69 -5.69 -6.67
CA GLY A 91 -6.34 -4.56 -7.54
C GLY A 91 -6.95 -4.62 -8.94
N PHE A 92 -6.71 -3.54 -9.69
CA PHE A 92 -7.36 -3.29 -11.00
C PHE A 92 -6.51 -3.69 -12.19
N GLY A 93 -5.27 -4.12 -11.96
CA GLY A 93 -4.43 -4.73 -12.98
C GLY A 93 -2.94 -4.60 -12.68
N ALA A 94 -2.16 -5.59 -13.11
CA ALA A 94 -0.72 -5.65 -12.91
C ALA A 94 0.00 -4.46 -13.57
N TRP A 95 -0.51 -4.01 -14.72
CA TRP A 95 0.03 -2.85 -15.44
C TRP A 95 -0.17 -1.52 -14.72
N ARG A 96 -1.24 -1.36 -13.93
CA ARG A 96 -1.42 -0.16 -13.07
C ARG A 96 -0.35 -0.09 -12.00
N GLU A 97 -0.05 -1.22 -11.37
CA GLU A 97 1.00 -1.28 -10.35
C GLU A 97 2.38 -0.96 -10.96
N LEU A 98 2.69 -1.47 -12.14
CA LEU A 98 3.92 -1.08 -12.87
C LEU A 98 3.95 0.41 -13.19
N ALA A 99 2.84 0.97 -13.68
CA ALA A 99 2.75 2.38 -14.02
C ALA A 99 2.97 3.26 -12.78
N ALA A 100 2.36 2.90 -11.64
CA ALA A 100 2.59 3.57 -10.37
C ALA A 100 4.05 3.50 -9.93
N HIS A 101 4.71 2.33 -10.02
CA HIS A 101 6.13 2.19 -9.71
C HIS A 101 7.03 3.02 -10.63
N LYS A 102 6.71 3.13 -11.93
CA LYS A 102 7.45 4.00 -12.86
C LYS A 102 7.32 5.47 -12.47
N LEU A 103 6.09 5.94 -12.19
CA LEU A 103 5.83 7.32 -11.78
C LEU A 103 6.59 7.67 -10.49
N THR A 104 6.47 6.83 -9.47
CA THR A 104 7.10 7.07 -8.17
C THR A 104 8.64 6.98 -8.21
N THR A 105 9.18 6.09 -9.06
CA THR A 105 10.62 6.03 -9.33
C THR A 105 11.11 7.32 -9.99
N GLU A 106 10.38 7.88 -10.95
CA GLU A 106 10.72 9.17 -11.57
C GLU A 106 10.73 10.30 -10.53
N TRP A 107 9.71 10.36 -9.66
CA TRP A 107 9.65 11.36 -8.59
C TRP A 107 10.82 11.25 -7.63
N ALA A 108 11.23 10.03 -7.28
CA ALA A 108 12.35 9.79 -6.38
C ALA A 108 13.70 10.13 -7.02
N LEU A 109 13.92 9.74 -8.29
CA LEU A 109 15.17 10.02 -9.00
C LEU A 109 15.34 11.49 -9.37
N SER A 110 14.24 12.19 -9.66
CA SER A 110 14.25 13.64 -9.93
C SER A 110 14.35 14.49 -8.66
N GLY A 111 14.26 13.88 -7.47
CA GLY A 111 14.28 14.57 -6.19
C GLY A 111 12.99 15.33 -5.86
N LYS A 112 11.92 15.17 -6.65
CA LYS A 112 10.61 15.81 -6.38
C LYS A 112 9.93 15.22 -5.15
N CYS A 113 10.02 13.89 -4.96
CA CYS A 113 9.59 13.21 -3.75
C CYS A 113 10.33 11.87 -3.62
N SER A 114 11.19 11.74 -2.62
CA SER A 114 12.10 10.59 -2.46
C SER A 114 11.50 9.41 -1.70
N ASN A 115 10.26 9.53 -1.23
CA ASN A 115 9.57 8.63 -0.32
C ASN A 115 9.02 7.36 -1.00
N PHE A 116 9.76 6.79 -1.97
CA PHE A 116 9.35 5.60 -2.72
C PHE A 116 10.52 4.66 -2.95
N PRO A 117 10.35 3.33 -2.85
CA PRO A 117 11.36 2.37 -3.31
C PRO A 117 11.54 2.50 -4.83
N LEU A 118 12.78 2.40 -5.31
CA LEU A 118 13.06 2.51 -6.74
C LEU A 118 12.77 1.21 -7.48
N LEU A 119 12.08 1.29 -8.62
CA LEU A 119 11.99 0.22 -9.60
C LEU A 119 13.27 0.20 -10.46
N PHE A 120 14.08 -0.84 -10.30
CA PHE A 120 15.28 -1.05 -11.11
C PHE A 120 14.95 -1.66 -12.47
N HIS A 121 14.02 -2.61 -12.51
CA HIS A 121 13.61 -3.26 -13.75
C HIS A 121 12.25 -3.92 -13.60
N TRP A 122 11.65 -4.32 -14.71
CA TRP A 122 10.45 -5.15 -14.71
C TRP A 122 10.49 -6.09 -15.90
N ARG A 123 9.85 -7.26 -15.77
CA ARG A 123 9.74 -8.21 -16.88
C ARG A 123 8.51 -9.09 -16.76
N VAL A 124 7.95 -9.50 -17.91
CA VAL A 124 7.00 -10.61 -17.96
C VAL A 124 7.79 -11.91 -17.97
N VAL A 125 7.44 -12.83 -17.07
CA VAL A 125 8.07 -14.14 -16.94
C VAL A 125 6.98 -15.20 -17.02
N GLU A 126 7.08 -16.06 -18.04
CA GLU A 126 6.19 -17.22 -18.17
C GLU A 126 6.42 -18.19 -16.99
N CYS A 127 5.34 -18.77 -16.50
CA CYS A 127 5.38 -19.83 -15.51
C CYS A 127 4.59 -21.05 -16.00
N ASP A 128 4.73 -22.16 -15.28
CA ASP A 128 3.91 -23.33 -15.57
C ASP A 128 2.43 -22.98 -15.47
N LYS A 129 1.61 -23.64 -16.29
CA LYS A 129 0.16 -23.46 -16.22
C LYS A 129 -0.32 -23.81 -14.80
N PRO A 130 -1.18 -22.99 -14.20
CA PRO A 130 -1.67 -23.24 -12.86
C PRO A 130 -2.46 -24.55 -12.82
N HIS A 131 -2.47 -25.18 -11.64
CA HIS A 131 -3.28 -26.36 -11.40
C HIS A 131 -4.77 -26.02 -11.48
N THR A 132 -5.59 -27.03 -11.79
CA THR A 132 -7.05 -26.89 -11.62
C THR A 132 -7.35 -26.62 -10.15
N MET A 133 -8.19 -25.61 -9.88
CA MET A 133 -8.61 -25.28 -8.52
C MET A 133 -9.11 -26.52 -7.78
N THR A 134 -8.62 -26.71 -6.57
CA THR A 134 -9.14 -27.67 -5.61
C THR A 134 -10.53 -27.24 -5.14
N ALA A 135 -11.30 -28.16 -4.56
CA ALA A 135 -12.62 -27.84 -3.99
C ALA A 135 -12.54 -26.74 -2.92
N ARG A 136 -11.44 -26.65 -2.17
CA ARG A 136 -11.21 -25.61 -1.17
C ARG A 136 -10.95 -24.25 -1.81
N GLU A 137 -10.11 -24.18 -2.84
CA GLU A 137 -9.84 -22.92 -3.55
C GLU A 137 -11.10 -22.39 -4.25
N VAL A 138 -11.96 -23.27 -4.76
CA VAL A 138 -13.28 -22.90 -5.29
C VAL A 138 -14.17 -22.30 -4.19
N GLU A 139 -14.16 -22.90 -3.00
CA GLU A 139 -14.91 -22.37 -1.85
C GLU A 139 -14.38 -21.01 -1.41
N ASP A 140 -13.05 -20.86 -1.27
CA ASP A 140 -12.41 -19.60 -0.92
C ASP A 140 -12.71 -18.50 -1.96
N LEU A 141 -12.73 -18.84 -3.25
CA LEU A 141 -13.16 -17.95 -4.33
C LEU A 141 -14.62 -17.53 -4.17
N ASN A 142 -15.53 -18.47 -3.89
CA ASN A 142 -16.95 -18.18 -3.72
C ASN A 142 -17.18 -17.24 -2.53
N ILE A 143 -16.52 -17.49 -1.39
CA ILE A 143 -16.58 -16.62 -0.21
C ILE A 143 -16.06 -15.21 -0.55
N ALA A 144 -14.95 -15.11 -1.28
CA ALA A 144 -14.41 -13.82 -1.69
C ALA A 144 -15.37 -13.06 -2.63
N VAL A 145 -16.03 -13.75 -3.55
CA VAL A 145 -17.01 -13.14 -4.46
C VAL A 145 -18.28 -12.71 -3.73
N GLU A 146 -18.80 -13.56 -2.84
CA GLU A 146 -19.95 -13.23 -1.98
C GLU A 146 -19.66 -11.99 -1.13
N TYR A 147 -18.45 -11.91 -0.55
CA TYR A 147 -18.01 -10.75 0.20
C TYR A 147 -18.08 -9.45 -0.62
N TRP A 148 -17.86 -9.51 -1.93
CA TRP A 148 -17.87 -8.35 -2.83
C TRP A 148 -19.19 -8.18 -3.59
N ASP A 149 -20.32 -8.36 -2.90
CA ASP A 149 -21.69 -8.23 -3.42
C ASP A 149 -21.95 -9.11 -4.66
N ASP A 150 -21.45 -10.35 -4.64
CA ASP A 150 -21.58 -11.34 -5.73
C ASP A 150 -21.12 -10.82 -7.11
N SER A 151 -20.19 -9.86 -7.10
CA SER A 151 -19.75 -9.17 -8.32
C SER A 151 -19.10 -10.12 -9.31
N GLN A 152 -19.72 -10.27 -10.48
CA GLN A 152 -19.19 -11.09 -11.57
C GLN A 152 -17.84 -10.56 -12.09
N ALA A 153 -17.63 -9.24 -12.07
CA ALA A 153 -16.35 -8.62 -12.44
C ALA A 153 -15.23 -9.05 -11.48
N VAL A 154 -15.53 -9.09 -10.17
CA VAL A 154 -14.57 -9.57 -9.16
C VAL A 154 -14.30 -11.06 -9.35
N ARG A 155 -15.33 -11.88 -9.60
CA ARG A 155 -15.15 -13.30 -9.91
C ARG A 155 -14.22 -13.51 -11.10
N GLN A 156 -14.48 -12.84 -12.22
CA GLN A 156 -13.64 -12.93 -13.42
C GLN A 156 -12.19 -12.52 -13.16
N ARG A 157 -11.97 -11.47 -12.34
CA ARG A 157 -10.63 -11.06 -11.94
C ARG A 157 -9.93 -12.14 -11.13
N LEU A 158 -10.58 -12.70 -10.11
CA LEU A 158 -10.00 -13.70 -9.23
C LEU A 158 -9.73 -15.03 -9.96
N GLU A 159 -10.66 -15.48 -10.82
CA GLU A 159 -10.47 -16.64 -11.69
C GLU A 159 -9.33 -16.41 -12.69
N GLY A 160 -9.25 -15.21 -13.27
CA GLY A 160 -8.16 -14.82 -14.15
C GLY A 160 -6.80 -14.85 -13.46
N LEU A 161 -6.72 -14.38 -12.21
CA LEU A 161 -5.50 -14.44 -11.39
C LEU A 161 -5.07 -15.87 -11.09
N HIS A 162 -6.01 -16.75 -10.71
CA HIS A 162 -5.73 -18.17 -10.54
C HIS A 162 -5.26 -18.82 -11.83
N GLY A 163 -5.87 -18.45 -12.96
CA GLY A 163 -5.57 -18.97 -14.30
C GLY A 163 -4.30 -18.39 -14.93
N ALA A 164 -3.61 -17.46 -14.29
CA ALA A 164 -2.44 -16.79 -14.85
C ALA A 164 -1.29 -17.77 -15.11
N SER A 165 -0.77 -17.77 -16.34
CA SER A 165 0.39 -18.56 -16.78
C SER A 165 1.66 -17.71 -16.94
N ALA A 166 1.61 -16.46 -16.50
CA ALA A 166 2.76 -15.58 -16.46
C ALA A 166 2.67 -14.66 -15.25
N HIS A 167 3.81 -14.11 -14.85
CA HIS A 167 3.91 -13.07 -13.85
C HIS A 167 4.55 -11.83 -14.45
N LEU A 168 4.04 -10.66 -14.06
CA LEU A 168 4.80 -9.43 -14.12
C LEU A 168 5.70 -9.39 -12.88
N VAL A 169 7.02 -9.39 -13.10
CA VAL A 169 8.01 -9.30 -12.03
C VAL A 169 8.56 -7.89 -11.97
N LEU A 170 8.43 -7.25 -10.81
CA LEU A 170 9.00 -5.94 -10.49
C LEU A 170 10.25 -6.12 -9.63
N PHE A 171 11.37 -5.60 -10.09
CA PHE A 171 12.65 -5.61 -9.37
C PHE A 171 12.86 -4.27 -8.69
N LEU A 172 12.75 -4.27 -7.37
CA LEU A 172 12.62 -3.09 -6.53
C LEU A 172 13.80 -2.97 -5.56
N GLN A 173 14.04 -1.74 -5.13
CA GLN A 173 14.89 -1.44 -3.99
C GLN A 173 14.40 -2.18 -2.75
N TYR A 174 15.29 -2.93 -2.11
CA TYR A 174 14.99 -3.59 -0.84
C TYR A 174 15.20 -2.63 0.33
N ILE A 175 14.15 -2.45 1.14
CA ILE A 175 14.19 -1.74 2.42
C ILE A 175 13.67 -2.73 3.48
N PRO A 176 14.46 -3.03 4.52
CA PRO A 176 14.24 -4.23 5.34
C PRO A 176 13.12 -4.12 6.38
N LEU A 177 12.81 -2.92 6.87
CA LEU A 177 11.80 -2.74 7.91
C LEU A 177 10.54 -2.13 7.30
N THR A 178 9.40 -2.56 7.82
CA THR A 178 8.16 -1.81 7.65
C THR A 178 8.13 -0.65 8.64
N LEU A 179 7.32 0.38 8.36
CA LEU A 179 7.04 1.46 9.29
C LEU A 179 6.39 0.89 10.56
N HIS A 180 5.57 -0.15 10.44
CA HIS A 180 4.98 -0.83 11.60
C HIS A 180 6.05 -1.37 12.54
N ASP A 181 7.03 -2.11 12.01
CA ASP A 181 8.11 -2.70 12.81
C ASP A 181 9.03 -1.63 13.40
N TRP A 182 9.41 -0.64 12.58
CA TRP A 182 10.25 0.47 13.01
C TRP A 182 9.58 1.31 14.12
N LEU A 183 8.33 1.72 13.93
CA LEU A 183 7.62 2.53 14.92
C LEU A 183 7.38 1.75 16.21
N SER A 184 7.02 0.47 16.12
CA SER A 184 6.85 -0.39 17.30
C SER A 184 8.14 -0.51 18.11
N PHE A 185 9.29 -0.57 17.43
CA PHE A 185 10.59 -0.57 18.08
C PHE A 185 10.89 0.77 18.77
N GLU A 186 10.71 1.90 18.09
CA GLU A 186 10.96 3.24 18.66
C GLU A 186 10.06 3.55 19.87
N LEU A 187 8.77 3.19 19.81
CA LEU A 187 7.80 3.40 20.90
C LEU A 187 8.16 2.61 22.18
N ASN A 188 8.97 1.56 22.08
CA ASN A 188 9.35 0.72 23.21
C ASN A 188 10.73 1.03 23.80
N LYS A 189 11.46 2.04 23.29
CA LYS A 189 12.77 2.44 23.82
C LYS A 189 12.65 3.30 25.08
N ASP A 190 12.30 4.56 24.90
CA ASP A 190 12.14 5.57 25.94
C ASP A 190 11.19 6.67 25.44
N SER A 191 10.69 7.51 26.35
CA SER A 191 9.71 8.55 26.03
C SER A 191 10.20 9.56 24.99
N ALA A 192 11.49 9.91 24.98
CA ALA A 192 12.03 10.87 24.03
C ALA A 192 12.09 10.28 22.61
N SER A 193 12.47 9.01 22.49
CA SER A 193 12.48 8.28 21.22
C SER A 193 11.06 8.08 20.69
N ALA A 194 10.10 7.75 21.55
CA ALA A 194 8.70 7.62 21.18
C ALA A 194 8.12 8.94 20.64
N ASP A 195 8.35 10.05 21.35
CA ASP A 195 7.91 11.39 20.92
C ASP A 195 8.53 11.81 19.59
N ALA A 196 9.83 11.58 19.41
CA ALA A 196 10.54 11.88 18.18
C ALA A 196 10.02 11.04 17.00
N ALA A 197 9.75 9.76 17.22
CA ALA A 197 9.23 8.87 16.18
C ALA A 197 7.81 9.27 15.75
N VAL A 198 6.90 9.54 16.69
CA VAL A 198 5.53 9.99 16.37
C VAL A 198 5.56 11.32 15.61
N THR A 199 6.37 12.28 16.08
CA THR A 199 6.54 13.57 15.40
C THR A 199 7.09 13.41 13.98
N HIS A 200 8.10 12.56 13.81
CA HIS A 200 8.69 12.28 12.50
C HIS A 200 7.65 11.70 11.55
N VAL A 201 6.90 10.69 12.00
CA VAL A 201 5.86 10.02 11.22
C VAL A 201 4.74 10.97 10.80
N GLU A 202 4.20 11.78 11.73
CA GLU A 202 3.17 12.79 11.41
C GLU A 202 3.68 13.80 10.36
N SER A 203 4.92 14.28 10.50
CA SER A 203 5.49 15.27 9.57
C SER A 203 5.65 14.73 8.15
N GLN A 204 6.08 13.47 8.01
CA GLN A 204 6.28 12.84 6.71
C GLN A 204 4.94 12.58 6.01
N PHE A 205 3.89 12.22 6.75
CA PHE A 205 2.57 12.00 6.17
C PHE A 205 1.99 13.26 5.56
N ALA A 206 2.07 14.39 6.27
CA ALA A 206 1.60 15.66 5.73
C ALA A 206 2.30 16.01 4.41
N LEU A 207 3.63 15.83 4.36
CA LEU A 207 4.44 16.12 3.18
C LEU A 207 4.09 15.20 2.00
N VAL A 208 4.11 13.88 2.20
CA VAL A 208 3.89 12.92 1.10
C VAL A 208 2.44 12.93 0.63
N SER A 209 1.46 13.05 1.53
CA SER A 209 0.05 13.12 1.14
C SER A 209 -0.30 14.40 0.38
N SER A 210 0.33 15.55 0.70
CA SER A 210 0.20 16.74 -0.14
C SER A 210 0.74 16.48 -1.54
N TYR A 211 1.92 15.84 -1.64
CA TYR A 211 2.52 15.53 -2.94
C TYR A 211 1.64 14.59 -3.77
N PHE A 212 1.04 13.56 -3.17
CA PHE A 212 0.06 12.69 -3.81
C PHE A 212 -1.14 13.47 -4.36
N ARG A 213 -1.77 14.28 -3.52
CA ARG A 213 -2.91 15.13 -3.91
C ARG A 213 -2.56 16.04 -5.08
N ASP A 214 -1.45 16.75 -4.99
CA ASP A 214 -1.05 17.77 -5.97
C ASP A 214 -0.66 17.15 -7.33
N ASN A 215 -0.36 15.84 -7.36
CA ASN A 215 -0.07 15.08 -8.58
C ASN A 215 -1.21 14.14 -9.00
N GLY A 216 -2.41 14.28 -8.40
CA GLY A 216 -3.59 13.47 -8.74
C GLY A 216 -3.32 11.97 -8.59
N PHE A 217 -2.69 11.57 -7.49
CA PHE A 217 -2.34 10.20 -7.15
C PHE A 217 -2.95 9.84 -5.79
N VAL A 218 -3.48 8.62 -5.66
CA VAL A 218 -3.93 8.04 -4.39
C VAL A 218 -3.46 6.59 -4.34
N HIS A 219 -2.81 6.21 -3.24
CA HIS A 219 -2.22 4.89 -3.01
C HIS A 219 -3.27 3.84 -2.61
N PHE A 220 -4.30 4.23 -1.87
CA PHE A 220 -5.38 3.41 -1.29
C PHE A 220 -4.99 2.34 -0.26
N ASP A 221 -3.69 2.03 -0.14
CA ASP A 221 -3.18 0.97 0.75
C ASP A 221 -1.98 1.42 1.60
N ALA A 222 -1.97 2.70 1.97
CA ALA A 222 -0.91 3.35 2.75
C ALA A 222 -0.89 2.98 4.25
N HIS A 223 -1.10 1.71 4.60
CA HIS A 223 -0.99 1.24 5.97
C HIS A 223 0.47 0.93 6.35
N PHE A 224 0.80 0.88 7.65
CA PHE A 224 2.19 0.87 8.11
C PHE A 224 2.97 -0.40 7.78
N LYS A 225 2.30 -1.49 7.35
CA LYS A 225 2.97 -2.69 6.83
C LYS A 225 3.38 -2.58 5.35
N ASN A 226 2.84 -1.62 4.60
CA ASN A 226 3.17 -1.37 3.18
C ASN A 226 4.09 -0.16 3.01
N ILE A 227 4.19 0.69 4.04
CA ILE A 227 5.20 1.73 4.12
C ILE A 227 6.47 1.09 4.69
N LEU A 228 7.57 1.16 3.95
CA LEU A 228 8.89 0.70 4.37
C LEU A 228 9.64 1.84 5.09
N CYS A 229 10.56 1.50 5.98
CA CYS A 229 11.26 2.48 6.80
C CYS A 229 12.74 2.11 7.03
N ASP A 230 13.63 3.09 6.93
CA ASP A 230 15.03 3.02 7.38
C ASP A 230 15.46 4.25 8.19
N GLY A 231 14.49 5.00 8.73
CA GLY A 231 14.64 6.37 9.20
C GLY A 231 14.07 7.41 8.23
N ASN A 232 13.83 7.01 6.98
CA ASN A 232 12.92 7.70 6.04
C ASN A 232 11.73 6.80 5.72
N LEU A 233 10.61 7.39 5.32
CA LEU A 233 9.42 6.63 4.89
C LEU A 233 9.42 6.39 3.39
N TYR A 234 9.12 5.15 2.99
CA TYR A 234 8.98 4.77 1.60
C TYR A 234 7.66 4.03 1.36
N TYR A 235 6.77 4.65 0.61
CA TYR A 235 5.48 4.06 0.26
C TYR A 235 5.70 3.01 -0.83
N GLY A 236 5.34 1.76 -0.52
CA GLY A 236 5.42 0.63 -1.43
C GLY A 236 4.08 -0.08 -1.54
N ASP A 237 4.03 -1.09 -2.41
CA ASP A 237 2.81 -1.80 -2.79
C ASP A 237 1.75 -0.90 -3.45
N PHE A 238 1.82 -0.79 -4.77
CA PHE A 238 0.89 0.04 -5.54
C PHE A 238 -0.22 -0.77 -6.22
N GLY A 239 -0.54 -1.98 -5.71
CA GLY A 239 -1.58 -2.82 -6.27
C GLY A 239 -2.97 -2.17 -6.30
N LEU A 240 -3.22 -1.22 -5.38
CA LEU A 240 -4.44 -0.42 -5.29
C LEU A 240 -4.22 1.06 -5.65
N ALA A 241 -3.10 1.44 -6.25
CA ALA A 241 -2.89 2.83 -6.63
C ALA A 241 -3.86 3.25 -7.74
N LEU A 242 -4.29 4.52 -7.70
CA LEU A 242 -5.07 5.19 -8.71
C LEU A 242 -4.42 6.54 -9.05
N SER A 243 -4.30 6.83 -10.33
CA SER A 243 -3.66 8.07 -10.80
C SER A 243 -4.44 8.70 -11.94
N SER A 244 -4.49 10.02 -11.94
CA SER A 244 -5.01 10.84 -13.04
C SER A 244 -4.24 10.63 -14.35
N GLN A 245 -3.04 10.03 -14.31
CA GLN A 245 -2.24 9.68 -15.48
C GLN A 245 -2.59 8.30 -16.06
N PHE A 246 -3.48 7.55 -15.41
CA PHE A 246 -3.98 6.28 -15.95
C PHE A 246 -5.10 6.52 -16.96
N ASP A 247 -5.35 5.53 -17.81
CA ASP A 247 -6.51 5.51 -18.70
C ASP A 247 -7.79 5.20 -17.92
N LEU A 248 -8.34 6.24 -17.28
CA LEU A 248 -9.48 6.13 -16.37
C LEU A 248 -10.81 6.35 -17.09
N GLY A 249 -11.79 5.49 -16.79
CA GLY A 249 -13.20 5.75 -17.05
C GLY A 249 -13.75 6.93 -16.24
N GLN A 250 -14.96 7.39 -16.56
CA GLN A 250 -15.54 8.55 -15.86
C GLN A 250 -15.78 8.27 -14.36
N GLU A 251 -16.29 7.09 -14.02
CA GLU A 251 -16.53 6.70 -12.63
C GLU A 251 -15.23 6.69 -11.81
N GLU A 252 -14.13 6.24 -12.40
CA GLU A 252 -12.81 6.22 -11.76
C GLU A 252 -12.25 7.62 -11.53
N LYS A 253 -12.48 8.55 -12.48
CA LYS A 253 -12.10 9.96 -12.32
C LYS A 253 -12.87 10.61 -11.18
N ASP A 254 -14.17 10.37 -11.11
CA ASP A 254 -15.04 10.90 -10.05
C ASP A 254 -14.68 10.26 -8.69
N PHE A 255 -14.29 8.99 -8.69
CA PHE A 255 -13.78 8.30 -7.51
C PHE A 255 -12.46 8.90 -7.04
N LEU A 256 -11.48 9.08 -7.94
CA LEU A 256 -10.20 9.70 -7.61
C LEU A 256 -10.36 11.10 -7.01
N GLN A 257 -11.20 11.95 -7.60
CA GLN A 257 -11.46 13.31 -7.11
C GLN A 257 -12.00 13.33 -5.68
N ARG A 258 -12.92 12.39 -5.35
CA ARG A 258 -13.49 12.26 -4.00
C ARG A 258 -12.52 11.69 -2.96
N HIS A 259 -11.41 11.08 -3.38
CA HIS A 259 -10.48 10.37 -2.49
C HIS A 259 -9.09 11.00 -2.41
N HIS A 260 -8.92 12.24 -2.88
CA HIS A 260 -7.61 12.89 -2.92
C HIS A 260 -6.95 13.06 -1.53
N SER A 261 -7.73 13.03 -0.45
CA SER A 261 -7.28 13.10 0.95
C SER A 261 -7.25 11.74 1.68
N TYR A 262 -7.64 10.67 0.99
CA TYR A 262 -7.86 9.34 1.57
C TYR A 262 -6.62 8.77 2.23
N ASP A 263 -5.46 8.82 1.57
CA ASP A 263 -4.23 8.27 2.12
C ASP A 263 -3.79 8.98 3.40
N ARG A 264 -4.02 10.29 3.49
CA ARG A 264 -3.72 11.06 4.70
C ARG A 264 -4.54 10.57 5.88
N ALA A 265 -5.86 10.41 5.67
CA ALA A 265 -6.75 9.87 6.70
C ALA A 265 -6.36 8.44 7.09
N VAL A 266 -6.03 7.60 6.11
CA VAL A 266 -5.55 6.23 6.33
C VAL A 266 -4.27 6.18 7.16
N CYS A 267 -3.28 7.03 6.86
CA CYS A 267 -2.03 7.08 7.60
C CYS A 267 -2.27 7.54 9.04
N ILE A 268 -3.16 8.51 9.26
CA ILE A 268 -3.57 8.96 10.60
C ILE A 268 -4.20 7.80 11.38
N VAL A 269 -5.17 7.09 10.79
CA VAL A 269 -5.80 5.94 11.46
C VAL A 269 -4.79 4.83 11.73
N SER A 270 -3.86 4.58 10.81
CA SER A 270 -2.79 3.59 11.00
C SER A 270 -1.84 3.98 12.14
N LEU A 271 -1.57 5.28 12.33
CA LEU A 271 -0.82 5.79 13.48
C LEU A 271 -1.56 5.52 14.78
N ILE A 272 -2.84 5.91 14.87
CA ILE A 272 -3.67 5.70 16.05
C ILE A 272 -3.77 4.21 16.40
N GLN A 273 -4.05 3.36 15.42
CA GLN A 273 -4.08 1.91 15.62
C GLN A 273 -2.75 1.37 16.15
N SER A 274 -1.62 1.84 15.63
CA SER A 274 -0.28 1.43 16.09
C SER A 274 -0.01 1.86 17.53
N LEU A 275 -0.38 3.09 17.89
CA LEU A 275 -0.26 3.60 19.26
C LEU A 275 -1.14 2.81 20.23
N MET A 276 -2.40 2.58 19.87
CA MET A 276 -3.33 1.79 20.69
C MET A 276 -2.83 0.36 20.89
N LEU A 277 -2.36 -0.28 19.81
CA LEU A 277 -1.77 -1.61 19.86
C LEU A 277 -0.54 -1.65 20.78
N CYS A 278 0.33 -0.64 20.71
CA CYS A 278 1.55 -0.58 21.50
C CYS A 278 1.27 -0.41 23.01
N PHE A 279 0.32 0.45 23.38
CA PHE A 279 0.07 0.77 24.79
C PHE A 279 -0.96 -0.13 25.46
N TYR A 280 -1.93 -0.66 24.71
CA TYR A 280 -3.07 -1.39 25.27
C TYR A 280 -3.21 -2.84 24.75
N GLY A 281 -2.40 -3.23 23.77
CA GLY A 281 -2.40 -4.58 23.20
C GLY A 281 -3.44 -4.79 22.10
N LYS A 282 -3.71 -6.06 21.79
CA LYS A 282 -4.52 -6.46 20.63
C LYS A 282 -6.03 -6.36 20.90
N GLY A 283 -6.75 -5.87 19.89
CA GLY A 283 -8.22 -5.83 19.86
C GLY A 283 -8.78 -4.68 20.69
N ARG A 284 -9.85 -4.04 20.20
CA ARG A 284 -10.57 -2.94 20.89
C ARG A 284 -9.86 -1.58 20.92
N TRP A 285 -9.06 -1.28 19.89
CA TRP A 285 -8.38 0.02 19.76
C TRP A 285 -9.36 1.21 19.75
N ILE A 286 -10.58 1.05 19.23
CA ILE A 286 -11.65 2.07 19.28
C ILE A 286 -12.15 2.30 20.71
N GLU A 287 -12.30 1.24 21.52
CA GLU A 287 -12.70 1.39 22.94
C GLU A 287 -11.62 2.16 23.71
N HIS A 288 -10.35 1.81 23.50
CA HIS A 288 -9.22 2.52 24.12
C HIS A 288 -9.15 3.98 23.68
N LEU A 289 -9.32 4.26 22.39
CA LEU A 289 -9.37 5.62 21.86
C LEU A 289 -10.52 6.43 22.49
N THR A 290 -11.70 5.83 22.60
CA THR A 290 -12.89 6.47 23.21
C THR A 290 -12.62 6.85 24.66
N ALA A 291 -12.05 5.93 25.43
CA ALA A 291 -11.81 6.13 26.85
C ALA A 291 -10.68 7.15 27.12
N ILE A 292 -9.66 7.23 26.26
CA ILE A 292 -8.69 8.35 26.27
C ILE A 292 -9.43 9.67 26.03
N CYS A 293 -10.26 9.75 24.99
CA CYS A 293 -11.00 10.97 24.66
C CYS A 293 -11.93 11.41 25.82
N ALA A 294 -12.50 10.45 26.56
CA ALA A 294 -13.36 10.68 27.73
C ALA A 294 -12.62 11.09 29.01
N ASN A 295 -11.28 11.06 29.03
CA ASN A 295 -10.45 11.22 30.25
C ASN A 295 -10.70 10.12 31.30
N ASP A 296 -11.12 8.93 30.88
CA ASP A 296 -11.15 7.78 31.76
C ASP A 296 -9.70 7.41 32.14
N GLN A 297 -9.45 7.02 33.39
CA GLN A 297 -8.12 6.72 33.94
C GLN A 297 -7.46 5.48 33.28
N LEU A 298 -7.04 5.60 32.02
CA LEU A 298 -6.32 4.59 31.24
C LEU A 298 -4.87 5.01 30.97
N MET A 299 -4.30 5.82 31.86
CA MET A 299 -2.95 6.33 31.72
C MET A 299 -1.93 5.22 31.93
N THR A 300 -1.11 4.97 30.92
CA THR A 300 0.08 4.12 31.04
C THR A 300 1.28 5.04 31.23
N GLU A 301 2.31 4.60 31.98
CA GLU A 301 3.54 5.39 32.18
C GLU A 301 4.28 5.71 30.87
N LYS A 302 3.96 4.97 29.79
CA LYS A 302 4.52 5.16 28.45
C LYS A 302 3.78 6.21 27.61
N LEU A 303 2.58 6.63 28.02
CA LEU A 303 1.80 7.63 27.30
C LEU A 303 2.28 9.04 27.68
N THR A 304 3.07 9.66 26.80
CA THR A 304 3.57 11.02 27.00
C THR A 304 2.49 12.07 26.69
N PRO A 305 2.63 13.30 27.20
CA PRO A 305 1.71 14.39 26.85
C PRO A 305 1.65 14.69 25.34
N LEU A 306 2.77 14.54 24.63
CA LEU A 306 2.82 14.73 23.18
C LEU A 306 2.00 13.67 22.46
N ILE A 307 2.19 12.40 22.79
CA ILE A 307 1.48 11.29 22.17
C ILE A 307 -0.02 11.36 22.49
N GLU A 308 -0.38 11.69 23.73
CA GLU A 308 -1.77 11.89 24.11
C GLU A 308 -2.44 13.03 23.31
N SER A 309 -1.73 14.16 23.16
CA SER A 309 -2.19 15.28 22.33
C SER A 309 -2.37 14.87 20.87
N THR A 310 -1.40 14.16 20.29
CA THR A 310 -1.49 13.59 18.93
C THR A 310 -2.70 12.67 18.79
N ILE A 311 -2.95 11.79 19.77
CA ILE A 311 -4.12 10.89 19.76
C ILE A 311 -5.41 11.69 19.74
N ARG A 312 -5.58 12.63 20.66
CA ARG A 312 -6.81 13.44 20.80
C ARG A 312 -7.07 14.28 19.56
N ARG A 313 -6.04 14.93 19.01
CA ARG A 313 -6.13 15.74 17.79
C ARG A 313 -6.62 14.94 16.59
N ASN A 314 -6.16 13.70 16.46
CA ASN A 314 -6.45 12.83 15.32
C ASN A 314 -7.66 11.89 15.52
N ALA A 315 -8.20 11.81 16.74
CA ALA A 315 -9.29 10.90 17.09
C ALA A 315 -10.56 11.07 16.23
N PRO A 316 -11.03 12.30 15.91
CA PRO A 316 -12.22 12.46 15.06
C PRO A 316 -12.11 11.77 13.70
N ILE A 317 -10.95 11.87 13.04
CA ILE A 317 -10.69 11.19 11.76
C ILE A 317 -10.72 9.67 11.93
N ALA A 318 -10.14 9.17 13.03
CA ALA A 318 -10.16 7.75 13.33
C ALA A 318 -11.57 7.19 13.53
N PHE A 319 -12.47 7.93 14.18
CA PHE A 319 -13.88 7.53 14.32
C PHE A 319 -14.60 7.54 12.97
N VAL A 320 -14.57 8.66 12.25
CA VAL A 320 -15.25 8.81 10.94
C VAL A 320 -14.82 7.73 9.95
N LEU A 321 -13.51 7.48 9.83
CA LEU A 321 -13.03 6.47 8.89
C LEU A 321 -13.33 5.04 9.35
N SER A 322 -13.36 4.79 10.66
CA SER A 322 -13.71 3.47 11.19
C SER A 322 -15.19 3.16 10.99
N ASP A 323 -16.07 4.13 11.17
CA ASP A 323 -17.51 4.00 10.88
C ASP A 323 -17.73 3.71 9.39
N PHE A 324 -17.01 4.43 8.51
CA PHE A 324 -17.04 4.16 7.07
C PHE A 324 -16.60 2.72 6.76
N TYR A 325 -15.49 2.25 7.34
CA TYR A 325 -15.05 0.87 7.12
C TYR A 325 -16.02 -0.16 7.71
N GLN A 326 -16.62 0.12 8.86
CA GLN A 326 -17.62 -0.77 9.45
C GLN A 326 -18.82 -0.94 8.53
N GLN A 327 -19.35 0.16 7.98
CA GLN A 327 -20.43 0.13 7.00
C GLN A 327 -20.00 -0.63 5.73
N LEU A 328 -18.83 -0.29 5.19
CA LEU A 328 -18.31 -0.91 3.96
C LEU A 328 -18.08 -2.42 4.12
N GLN A 329 -17.58 -2.86 5.28
CA GLN A 329 -17.27 -4.26 5.53
C GLN A 329 -18.51 -5.08 5.86
N ASN A 330 -19.41 -4.56 6.69
CA ASN A 330 -20.44 -5.36 7.35
C ASN A 330 -21.88 -5.03 6.90
N GLU A 331 -22.10 -3.91 6.22
CA GLU A 331 -23.45 -3.44 5.88
C GLU A 331 -23.67 -3.34 4.36
N THR A 332 -22.80 -2.64 3.62
CA THR A 332 -22.97 -2.44 2.17
C THR A 332 -21.69 -2.04 1.45
N LYS A 333 -21.42 -2.59 0.25
CA LYS A 333 -20.33 -2.10 -0.62
C LYS A 333 -20.62 -0.76 -1.29
N SER A 334 -21.82 -0.23 -1.12
CA SER A 334 -22.20 1.11 -1.58
C SER A 334 -21.99 2.20 -0.51
N ALA A 335 -21.33 1.90 0.60
CA ALA A 335 -21.00 2.88 1.64
C ALA A 335 -20.26 4.08 1.02
N VAL A 336 -20.72 5.29 1.35
CA VAL A 336 -20.19 6.52 0.76
C VAL A 336 -19.01 7.01 1.59
N TYR A 337 -17.84 7.15 0.96
CA TYR A 337 -16.68 7.73 1.62
C TYR A 337 -16.96 9.16 2.10
N PRO A 338 -16.74 9.47 3.40
CA PRO A 338 -17.08 10.77 4.00
C PRO A 338 -16.05 11.87 3.65
N ALA A 339 -15.80 12.11 2.36
CA ALA A 339 -14.76 13.00 1.86
C ALA A 339 -14.81 14.41 2.47
N LYS A 340 -15.99 15.05 2.44
CA LYS A 340 -16.18 16.43 2.95
C LYS A 340 -15.87 16.55 4.44
N GLU A 341 -16.29 15.57 5.23
CA GLU A 341 -16.08 15.56 6.67
C GLU A 341 -14.60 15.34 6.99
N ILE A 342 -13.95 14.39 6.31
CA ILE A 342 -12.51 14.15 6.44
C ILE A 342 -11.69 15.39 6.04
N GLU A 343 -12.04 16.04 4.93
CA GLU A 343 -11.36 17.27 4.48
C GLU A 343 -11.48 18.40 5.50
N GLN A 344 -12.66 18.57 6.10
CA GLN A 344 -12.88 19.58 7.14
C GLN A 344 -12.04 19.29 8.38
N LEU A 345 -12.01 18.05 8.86
CA LEU A 345 -11.20 17.64 10.01
C LEU A 345 -9.70 17.79 9.73
N LEU A 346 -9.24 17.42 8.53
CA LEU A 346 -7.83 17.60 8.14
C LEU A 346 -7.44 19.08 8.13
N LYS A 347 -8.32 19.96 7.67
CA LYS A 347 -8.09 21.40 7.70
C LYS A 347 -8.00 21.93 9.13
N GLU A 348 -8.86 21.48 10.04
CA GLU A 348 -8.80 21.86 11.46
C GLU A 348 -7.48 21.44 12.12
N ILE A 349 -6.96 20.26 11.76
CA ILE A 349 -5.64 19.79 12.22
C ILE A 349 -4.52 20.69 11.67
N ASP A 350 -4.60 21.09 10.40
CA ASP A 350 -3.60 21.97 9.77
C ASP A 350 -3.61 23.38 10.37
N ASP A 351 -4.80 23.94 10.56
CA ASP A 351 -4.99 25.28 11.12
C ASP A 351 -4.59 25.34 12.61
N GLY A 352 -4.75 24.24 13.36
CA GLY A 352 -4.32 24.14 14.76
C GLY A 352 -2.82 23.88 14.97
N ASN A 353 -2.05 23.64 13.90
CA ASN A 353 -0.60 23.47 13.95
C ASN A 353 0.18 24.75 13.55
N ASN A 354 -0.52 25.78 13.06
CA ASN A 354 0.00 27.13 12.79
C ASN A 354 -0.22 28.05 14.00
#